data_AF-A0A955FKX6-F1
#
_entry.id   AF-A0A955FKX6-F1
#
_cell.length_a   1.000
_cell.length_b   1.000
_cell.length_c   1.000
_cell.angle_alpha   90.00
_cell.angle_beta   90.00
_cell.angle_gamma   90.00
#
_symmetry.space_group_name_H-M   'P 1'
#
loop_
_entity.id
_entity.type
_entity.pdbx_description
1 polymer ?
#
loop_
_entity_poly.entity_id
_entity_poly.type
_entity_poly.pdbx_seq_one_letter_code
_entity_poly.pdbx_strand_id
1 'polypeptide(L)'
;MSRKSDELIVPRKPANKTSEVVAELVEGRGSTKSNSQHCAPGRTQRRSSGTSRLLALRQLAKRNKKQTFNNLFSLIDEELLVTSFNQLKRQSAAGCDGVTWQAYEQTLPSNIQALLLSLKLGRYRPKPARRVFIPKEDGSQRPLSIICLEDKIVQQAVVTILNQIYEMDFLGFSYGFRPGRGQHDALDALSVAIKRNRVNWVLDLDISKFFDTIEHDWMLRFVSHRVSDKRMLRLITQWLKVGTLDEHGHRMQSDIGSPQGAVISPLLANIYLHYVFDLWTHKYRQACLGRVSVVRYADDSVLGFESKEDAEQYLVALSARMEKFGLKLHPDKTKLIPFGASAAREAHEARERSSSFDFLGFTHYMGRTRKGWFTVKRKTKR
;
A
#
# COMPACT_ATOMS: atom_id res chain seq x y z
N MET A 1 -65.68 22.43 15.97
CA MET A 1 -66.37 22.09 14.71
C MET A 1 -65.37 21.49 13.73
N SER A 2 -65.61 20.24 13.33
CA SER A 2 -65.21 19.50 12.12
C SER A 2 -63.96 19.91 11.32
N ARG A 3 -63.02 18.95 11.17
CA ARG A 3 -62.42 18.45 9.89
C ARG A 3 -61.32 17.44 10.25
N LYS A 4 -61.47 16.13 9.92
CA LYS A 4 -61.05 15.45 8.67
C LYS A 4 -59.54 15.60 8.41
N SER A 5 -58.70 14.59 8.16
CA SER A 5 -58.73 13.13 8.15
C SER A 5 -57.24 12.72 8.05
N ASP A 6 -56.81 11.66 8.72
CA ASP A 6 -55.46 11.11 8.61
C ASP A 6 -55.25 10.36 7.28
N GLU A 7 -54.18 10.68 6.54
CA GLU A 7 -53.67 9.83 5.46
C GLU A 7 -52.16 9.54 5.65
N LEU A 8 -51.87 8.25 5.80
CA LEU A 8 -50.55 7.63 5.79
C LEU A 8 -49.95 7.63 4.37
N ILE A 9 -48.76 8.21 4.21
CA ILE A 9 -47.99 8.15 2.95
C ILE A 9 -46.77 7.23 3.10
N VAL A 10 -46.83 6.10 2.40
CA VAL A 10 -45.73 5.16 2.14
C VAL A 10 -44.83 5.73 1.03
N PRO A 11 -43.48 5.70 1.13
CA PRO A 11 -42.64 6.10 0.02
C PRO A 11 -42.40 4.93 -0.96
N ARG A 12 -42.91 5.10 -2.19
CA ARG A 12 -42.52 4.34 -3.40
C ARG A 12 -41.40 5.07 -4.15
N LYS A 13 -40.33 4.35 -4.46
CA LYS A 13 -39.52 4.46 -5.70
C LYS A 13 -39.71 3.12 -6.46
N PRO A 14 -39.42 2.94 -7.77
CA PRO A 14 -38.45 3.68 -8.60
C PRO A 14 -38.81 3.82 -10.11
N ALA A 15 -37.82 4.29 -10.92
CA ALA A 15 -37.46 3.97 -12.32
C ALA A 15 -37.29 5.24 -13.18
N ASN A 16 -36.40 5.39 -14.16
CA ASN A 16 -35.26 4.66 -14.71
C ASN A 16 -34.48 5.70 -15.56
N LYS A 17 -33.14 5.62 -15.65
CA LYS A 17 -32.37 6.03 -16.86
C LYS A 17 -30.92 5.53 -16.76
N THR A 18 -30.67 4.44 -17.50
CA THR A 18 -29.43 4.04 -18.21
C THR A 18 -28.92 5.22 -19.07
N SER A 19 -27.64 5.46 -19.39
CA SER A 19 -26.46 4.62 -19.66
C SER A 19 -25.17 5.48 -19.58
N GLU A 20 -24.02 4.81 -19.71
CA GLU A 20 -22.66 5.31 -20.04
C GLU A 20 -21.61 5.46 -18.91
N VAL A 21 -20.55 4.64 -19.06
CA VAL A 21 -19.17 4.74 -18.55
C VAL A 21 -18.97 5.03 -17.05
N VAL A 22 -19.02 3.99 -16.21
CA VAL A 22 -18.70 4.13 -14.76
C VAL A 22 -17.41 3.40 -14.34
N ALA A 23 -16.83 2.55 -15.19
CA ALA A 23 -15.57 1.86 -14.86
C ALA A 23 -14.34 2.77 -15.05
N GLU A 24 -14.32 3.65 -16.05
CA GLU A 24 -13.26 4.66 -16.22
C GLU A 24 -13.37 5.83 -15.22
N LEU A 25 -14.53 6.01 -14.58
CA LEU A 25 -14.79 7.14 -13.69
C LEU A 25 -14.15 7.01 -12.29
N VAL A 26 -13.47 5.90 -12.02
CA VAL A 26 -12.60 5.76 -10.83
C VAL A 26 -11.16 6.22 -11.12
N GLU A 27 -10.80 6.47 -12.40
CA GLU A 27 -9.50 7.03 -12.78
C GLU A 27 -9.47 8.58 -12.82
N GLY A 28 -10.54 9.24 -12.36
CA GLY A 28 -10.58 10.70 -12.28
C GLY A 28 -11.65 11.23 -11.34
N ARG A 29 -11.46 11.13 -10.02
CA ARG A 29 -12.16 12.01 -9.07
C ARG A 29 -11.18 12.62 -8.08
N GLY A 30 -11.07 13.95 -8.18
CA GLY A 30 -10.40 14.79 -7.19
C GLY A 30 -11.13 14.72 -5.85
N SER A 31 -10.33 14.92 -4.80
CA SER A 31 -10.75 15.00 -3.40
C SER A 31 -12.07 15.74 -3.24
N THR A 32 -12.98 15.14 -2.48
CA THR A 32 -14.21 15.75 -2.00
C THR A 32 -13.91 17.08 -1.31
N LYS A 33 -14.65 18.12 -1.70
CA LYS A 33 -14.68 19.44 -1.05
C LYS A 33 -15.11 19.26 0.41
N SER A 34 -14.28 19.72 1.34
CA SER A 34 -14.71 20.10 2.69
C SER A 34 -14.77 21.62 2.75
N ASN A 35 -15.80 22.14 3.41
CA ASN A 35 -16.26 23.52 3.39
C ASN A 35 -15.19 24.54 3.82
N SER A 36 -15.09 25.61 3.03
CA SER A 36 -14.39 26.86 3.35
C SER A 36 -15.15 27.63 4.43
N GLN A 37 -14.53 27.85 5.58
CA GLN A 37 -14.83 29.01 6.42
C GLN A 37 -13.67 29.99 6.29
N HIS A 38 -13.98 31.16 5.75
CA HIS A 38 -13.07 32.30 5.68
C HIS A 38 -12.78 32.83 7.08
N CYS A 39 -11.50 33.02 7.41
CA CYS A 39 -11.07 33.95 8.44
C CYS A 39 -9.87 34.75 7.89
N ALA A 40 -9.95 36.07 7.96
CA ALA A 40 -8.97 37.04 7.45
C ALA A 40 -7.61 36.97 8.22
N PRO A 41 -6.51 37.53 7.67
CA PRO A 41 -5.17 37.10 8.02
C PRO A 41 -4.63 37.76 9.30
N GLY A 42 -4.40 36.95 10.33
CA GLY A 42 -3.55 37.30 11.47
C GLY A 42 -2.08 37.03 11.14
N ARG A 43 -1.26 38.07 11.19
CA ARG A 43 0.17 38.13 10.88
C ARG A 43 0.99 37.17 11.79
N THR A 44 1.51 36.07 11.23
CA THR A 44 2.67 35.33 11.80
C THR A 44 3.34 34.48 10.71
N GLN A 45 4.42 34.99 10.12
CA GLN A 45 5.11 34.45 8.93
C GLN A 45 5.96 33.18 9.16
N ARG A 46 5.74 32.41 10.22
CA ARG A 46 6.53 31.18 10.49
C ARG A 46 5.76 29.86 10.56
N ARG A 47 4.42 29.88 10.56
CA ARG A 47 3.60 28.67 10.80
C ARG A 47 3.09 27.93 9.55
N SER A 48 3.43 28.37 8.33
CA SER A 48 2.80 27.84 7.10
C SER A 48 3.77 27.36 6.01
N SER A 49 5.09 27.39 6.24
CA SER A 49 6.06 27.22 5.15
C SER A 49 6.31 25.75 4.76
N GLY A 50 6.38 24.82 5.71
CA GLY A 50 6.70 23.41 5.45
C GLY A 50 5.60 22.69 4.66
N THR A 51 4.36 22.79 5.14
CA THR A 51 3.17 22.21 4.48
C THR A 51 2.96 22.76 3.07
N SER A 52 3.22 24.06 2.86
CA SER A 52 3.15 24.68 1.54
C SER A 52 4.16 24.09 0.55
N ARG A 53 5.41 23.84 0.99
CA ARG A 53 6.46 23.24 0.15
C ARG A 53 6.12 21.79 -0.23
N LEU A 54 5.57 21.00 0.68
CA LEU A 54 5.13 19.62 0.40
C LEU A 54 3.97 19.58 -0.60
N LEU A 55 3.02 20.51 -0.49
CA LEU A 55 1.92 20.63 -1.45
C LEU A 55 2.42 21.05 -2.83
N ALA A 56 3.36 21.99 -2.91
CA ALA A 56 4.00 22.38 -4.16
C ALA A 56 4.72 21.19 -4.82
N LEU A 57 5.46 20.38 -4.03
CA LEU A 57 6.09 19.15 -4.52
C LEU A 57 5.06 18.20 -5.13
N ARG A 58 3.93 17.98 -4.45
CA ARG A 58 2.84 17.12 -4.96
C ARG A 58 2.26 17.63 -6.28
N GLN A 59 2.03 18.93 -6.39
CA GLN A 59 1.52 19.55 -7.62
C GLN A 59 2.50 19.38 -8.79
N LEU A 60 3.80 19.54 -8.55
CA LEU A 60 4.85 19.30 -9.54
C LEU A 60 4.89 17.84 -9.98
N ALA A 61 4.84 16.90 -9.03
CA ALA A 61 4.79 15.46 -9.31
C ALA A 61 3.57 15.06 -10.14
N LYS A 62 2.43 15.72 -9.90
CA LYS A 62 1.20 15.51 -10.69
C LYS A 62 1.35 16.01 -12.13
N ARG A 63 1.93 17.21 -12.33
CA ARG A 63 2.10 17.81 -13.67
C ARG A 63 3.15 17.08 -14.49
N ASN A 64 4.28 16.72 -13.89
CA ASN A 64 5.44 16.16 -14.59
C ASN A 64 5.72 14.71 -14.18
N LYS A 65 5.15 13.76 -14.92
CA LYS A 65 5.26 12.32 -14.65
C LYS A 65 6.64 11.70 -14.84
N LYS A 66 7.53 12.36 -15.60
CA LYS A 66 8.89 11.87 -15.88
C LYS A 66 9.99 12.65 -15.15
N GLN A 67 9.65 13.72 -14.43
CA GLN A 67 10.64 14.55 -13.76
C GLN A 67 11.30 13.82 -12.58
N THR A 68 12.61 13.97 -12.42
CA THR A 68 13.31 13.57 -11.21
C THR A 68 13.39 14.73 -10.23
N PHE A 69 13.20 14.46 -8.94
CA PHE A 69 13.22 15.44 -7.88
C PHE A 69 14.56 15.42 -7.14
N ASN A 70 15.21 16.57 -7.09
CA ASN A 70 16.39 16.83 -6.29
C ASN A 70 16.04 17.67 -5.04
N ASN A 71 17.02 17.87 -4.17
CA ASN A 71 16.92 18.73 -2.98
C ASN A 71 15.75 18.41 -2.02
N LEU A 72 15.21 17.19 -2.08
CA LEU A 72 14.16 16.70 -1.19
C LEU A 72 14.61 16.68 0.27
N PHE A 73 15.91 16.45 0.52
CA PHE A 73 16.46 16.48 1.87
C PHE A 73 16.27 17.85 2.56
N SER A 74 16.20 18.95 1.79
CA SER A 74 15.96 20.30 2.34
C SER A 74 14.52 20.53 2.84
N LEU A 75 13.62 19.56 2.60
CA LEU A 75 12.26 19.55 3.12
C LEU A 75 12.20 18.94 4.53
N ILE A 76 13.28 18.31 4.98
CA ILE A 76 13.39 17.83 6.36
C ILE A 76 13.74 19.03 7.23
N ASP A 77 12.74 19.54 7.94
CA ASP A 77 12.84 20.60 8.92
C ASP A 77 12.29 20.15 10.29
N GLU A 78 12.41 21.04 11.28
CA GLU A 78 11.99 20.77 12.65
C GLU A 78 10.49 20.47 12.74
N GLU A 79 9.66 21.22 12.00
CA GLU A 79 8.21 21.03 11.96
C GLU A 79 7.83 19.64 11.42
N LEU A 80 8.48 19.22 10.32
CA LEU A 80 8.26 17.89 9.75
C LEU A 80 8.71 16.78 10.69
N LEU A 81 9.85 16.94 11.38
CA LEU A 81 10.33 15.94 12.34
C LEU A 81 9.41 15.83 13.57
N VAL A 82 8.93 16.95 14.12
CA VAL A 82 7.93 16.96 15.20
C VAL A 82 6.62 16.30 14.75
N THR A 83 6.13 16.66 13.56
CA THR A 83 4.91 16.06 13.00
C THR A 83 5.10 14.55 12.81
N SER A 84 6.27 14.14 12.33
CA SER A 84 6.63 12.73 12.14
C SER A 84 6.68 11.97 13.46
N PHE A 85 7.24 12.56 14.52
CA PHE A 85 7.22 11.99 15.87
C PHE A 85 5.80 11.76 16.41
N ASN A 86 4.91 12.74 16.20
CA ASN A 86 3.52 12.66 16.63
C ASN A 86 2.68 11.62 15.87
N GLN A 87 3.10 11.25 14.65
CA GLN A 87 2.47 10.17 13.87
C GLN A 87 2.88 8.77 14.33
N LEU A 88 3.95 8.65 15.12
CA LEU A 88 4.40 7.35 15.64
C LEU A 88 3.46 6.85 16.75
N LYS A 89 3.35 5.52 16.88
CA LYS A 89 2.60 4.90 17.97
C LYS A 89 3.31 5.15 19.31
N ARG A 90 2.62 5.78 20.26
CA ARG A 90 3.14 6.10 21.60
C ARG A 90 3.62 4.89 22.41
N GLN A 91 3.01 3.73 22.18
CA GLN A 91 3.36 2.47 22.87
C GLN A 91 4.31 1.58 22.05
N SER A 92 4.99 2.14 21.04
CA SER A 92 5.94 1.34 20.25
C SER A 92 7.13 0.91 21.11
N ALA A 93 7.53 -0.36 20.97
CA ALA A 93 8.70 -0.89 21.66
C ALA A 93 9.97 -0.10 21.34
N ALA A 94 10.84 0.04 22.35
CA ALA A 94 12.14 0.68 22.20
C ALA A 94 13.09 -0.17 21.35
N GLY A 95 13.94 0.52 20.58
CA GLY A 95 15.00 -0.09 19.77
C GLY A 95 16.17 -0.57 20.63
N CYS A 96 17.33 -0.78 20.00
CA CYS A 96 18.53 -1.26 20.70
C CYS A 96 19.12 -0.23 21.67
N ASP A 97 18.73 1.05 21.57
CA ASP A 97 19.18 2.13 22.46
C ASP A 97 18.27 2.36 23.68
N GLY A 98 17.18 1.59 23.81
CA GLY A 98 16.28 1.66 24.97
C GLY A 98 15.43 2.93 25.06
N VAL A 99 15.55 3.86 24.11
CA VAL A 99 14.82 5.14 24.15
C VAL A 99 13.34 4.91 23.80
N THR A 100 12.46 5.23 24.75
CA THR A 100 11.00 5.14 24.58
C THR A 100 10.42 6.44 24.06
N TRP A 101 9.20 6.37 23.52
CA TRP A 101 8.48 7.54 23.01
C TRP A 101 8.25 8.58 24.13
N GLN A 102 7.84 8.12 25.32
CA GLN A 102 7.57 8.97 26.49
C GLN A 102 8.83 9.67 26.98
N ALA A 103 9.96 8.96 27.06
CA ALA A 103 11.22 9.55 27.49
C ALA A 103 11.70 10.62 26.49
N TYR A 104 11.55 10.36 25.19
CA TYR A 104 11.94 11.30 24.15
C TYR A 104 11.05 12.54 24.09
N GLU A 105 9.75 12.41 24.44
CA GLU A 105 8.79 13.51 24.47
C GLU A 105 9.16 14.58 25.51
N GLN A 106 9.72 14.18 26.66
CA GLN A 106 10.04 15.08 27.78
C GLN A 106 10.99 16.22 27.36
N THR A 107 11.89 15.95 26.43
CA THR A 107 12.87 16.91 25.89
C THR A 107 12.75 17.04 24.37
N LEU A 108 11.51 16.97 23.85
CA LEU A 108 11.25 16.92 22.41
C LEU A 108 11.90 18.06 21.60
N PRO A 109 11.80 19.35 21.97
CA PRO A 109 12.38 20.43 21.17
C PRO A 109 13.90 20.30 21.00
N SER A 110 14.62 20.05 22.11
CA SER A 110 16.07 19.88 22.09
C SER A 110 16.49 18.62 21.32
N ASN A 111 15.76 17.51 21.47
CA ASN A 111 16.06 16.26 20.78
C ASN A 111 15.88 16.41 19.26
N ILE A 112 14.78 17.05 18.82
CA ILE A 112 14.54 17.28 17.39
C ILE A 112 15.57 18.25 16.80
N GLN A 113 15.94 19.31 17.53
CA GLN A 113 16.96 20.24 17.08
C GLN A 113 18.33 19.54 16.91
N ALA A 114 18.72 18.71 17.88
CA ALA A 114 19.94 17.91 17.82
C ALA A 114 19.91 16.91 16.64
N LEU A 115 18.79 16.21 16.45
CA LEU A 115 18.58 15.27 15.34
C LEU A 115 18.68 15.99 13.98
N LEU A 116 18.03 17.15 13.83
CA LEU A 116 18.08 17.95 12.62
C LEU A 116 19.50 18.45 12.30
N LEU A 117 20.23 18.91 13.31
CA LEU A 117 21.63 19.29 13.16
C LEU A 117 22.50 18.10 12.74
N SER A 118 22.31 16.94 13.37
CA SER A 118 23.01 15.70 13.02
C SER A 118 22.76 15.27 11.58
N LEU A 119 21.50 15.38 11.11
CA LEU A 119 21.13 15.14 9.71
C LEU A 119 21.81 16.13 8.77
N LYS A 120 21.72 17.44 9.04
CA LYS A 120 22.29 18.50 8.19
C LYS A 120 23.82 18.40 8.08
N LEU A 121 24.49 18.03 9.17
CA LEU A 121 25.94 17.85 9.23
C LEU A 121 26.39 16.47 8.72
N GLY A 122 25.46 15.57 8.32
CA GLY A 122 25.79 14.23 7.83
C GLY A 122 26.34 13.27 8.91
N ARG A 123 26.18 13.64 10.19
CA ARG A 123 26.59 12.87 11.37
C ARG A 123 25.60 11.79 11.75
N TYR A 124 24.35 11.89 11.28
CA TYR A 124 23.34 10.87 11.47
C TYR A 124 23.81 9.52 10.90
N ARG A 125 23.67 8.47 11.71
CA ARG A 125 23.96 7.08 11.37
C ARG A 125 22.82 6.23 11.93
N PRO A 126 22.08 5.51 11.07
CA PRO A 126 21.05 4.61 11.55
C PRO A 126 21.62 3.57 12.50
N LYS A 127 20.85 3.19 13.51
CA LYS A 127 21.21 2.12 14.44
C LYS A 127 20.64 0.79 13.94
N PRO A 128 21.31 -0.34 14.21
CA PRO A 128 20.78 -1.64 13.82
C PRO A 128 19.48 -1.94 14.56
N ALA A 129 18.54 -2.59 13.89
CA ALA A 129 17.25 -2.90 14.50
C ALA A 129 17.37 -4.09 15.46
N ARG A 130 16.64 -4.06 16.59
CA ARG A 130 16.56 -5.20 17.51
C ARG A 130 15.61 -6.26 16.95
N ARG A 131 16.08 -7.50 16.78
CA ARG A 131 15.27 -8.60 16.26
C ARG A 131 14.42 -9.22 17.39
N VAL A 132 13.14 -9.46 17.12
CA VAL A 132 12.20 -10.13 18.03
C VAL A 132 11.36 -11.12 17.23
N PHE A 133 11.14 -12.32 17.76
CA PHE A 133 10.33 -13.34 17.09
C PHE A 133 8.89 -13.31 17.60
N ILE A 134 7.93 -13.25 16.67
CA ILE A 134 6.51 -13.43 16.97
C ILE A 134 6.05 -14.81 16.45
N PRO A 135 5.41 -15.63 17.27
CA PRO A 135 4.84 -16.89 16.82
C PRO A 135 3.68 -16.64 15.85
N LYS A 136 3.64 -17.41 14.76
CA LYS A 136 2.47 -17.47 13.86
C LYS A 136 1.57 -18.63 14.27
N GLU A 137 0.34 -18.61 13.74
CA GLU A 137 -0.66 -19.68 13.92
C GLU A 137 -0.18 -21.04 13.38
N ASP A 138 0.69 -21.04 12.38
CA ASP A 138 1.28 -22.25 11.77
C ASP A 138 2.47 -22.83 12.57
N GLY A 139 2.80 -22.24 13.72
CA GLY A 139 3.96 -22.63 14.55
C GLY A 139 5.30 -22.07 14.07
N SER A 140 5.37 -21.46 12.88
CA SER A 140 6.58 -20.76 12.43
C SER A 140 6.73 -19.41 13.13
N GLN A 141 7.96 -18.87 13.18
CA GLN A 141 8.21 -17.56 13.77
C GLN A 141 8.39 -16.49 12.70
N ARG A 142 7.80 -15.31 12.92
CA ARG A 142 8.03 -14.11 12.12
C ARG A 142 9.06 -13.21 12.82
N PRO A 143 10.24 -12.97 12.22
CA PRO A 143 11.17 -12.00 12.77
C PRO A 143 10.62 -10.58 12.55
N LEU A 144 10.51 -9.81 13.61
CA LEU A 144 10.28 -8.36 13.58
C LEU A 144 11.55 -7.61 13.94
N SER A 145 11.74 -6.48 13.28
CA SER A 145 12.84 -5.56 13.48
C SER A 145 12.32 -4.30 14.18
N ILE A 146 12.68 -4.14 15.44
CA ILE A 146 12.33 -2.97 16.24
C ILE A 146 13.44 -1.92 16.07
N ILE A 147 13.13 -0.88 15.30
CA ILE A 147 14.05 0.23 15.02
C ILE A 147 14.05 1.28 16.15
N CYS A 148 15.17 1.98 16.29
CA CYS A 148 15.34 3.08 17.24
C CYS A 148 14.39 4.25 16.94
N LEU A 149 14.06 5.02 17.98
CA LEU A 149 13.03 6.05 17.88
C LEU A 149 13.40 7.17 16.91
N GLU A 150 14.64 7.68 16.97
CA GLU A 150 15.10 8.69 16.02
C GLU A 150 15.04 8.17 14.58
N ASP A 151 15.41 6.91 14.34
CA ASP A 151 15.31 6.28 13.03
C ASP A 151 13.86 6.21 12.55
N LYS A 152 12.90 5.90 13.44
CA LYS A 152 11.45 5.95 13.13
C LYS A 152 11.03 7.36 12.70
N ILE A 153 11.48 8.38 13.42
CA ILE A 153 11.13 9.79 13.14
C ILE A 153 11.65 10.21 11.76
N VAL A 154 12.93 9.95 11.48
CA VAL A 154 13.54 10.32 10.18
C VAL A 154 12.93 9.52 9.03
N GLN A 155 12.68 8.22 9.22
CA GLN A 155 11.98 7.40 8.23
C GLN A 155 10.58 7.93 7.95
N GLN A 156 9.81 8.29 8.97
CA GLN A 156 8.46 8.84 8.81
C GLN A 156 8.47 10.19 8.08
N ALA A 157 9.46 11.06 8.35
CA ALA A 157 9.64 12.31 7.61
C ALA A 157 9.93 12.05 6.13
N VAL A 158 10.82 11.10 5.82
CA VAL A 158 11.13 10.70 4.44
C VAL A 158 9.91 10.09 3.75
N VAL A 159 9.15 9.22 4.42
CA VAL A 159 7.88 8.66 3.91
C VAL A 159 6.91 9.79 3.56
N THR A 160 6.76 10.79 4.43
CA THR A 160 5.87 11.92 4.21
C THR A 160 6.23 12.72 2.96
N ILE A 161 7.53 12.94 2.71
CA ILE A 161 8.04 13.62 1.51
C ILE A 161 7.82 12.76 0.27
N LEU A 162 8.25 11.49 0.30
CA LEU A 162 8.19 10.60 -0.86
C LEU A 162 6.76 10.28 -1.28
N ASN A 163 5.82 10.21 -0.32
CA ASN A 163 4.40 10.05 -0.61
C ASN A 163 3.82 11.22 -1.42
N GLN A 164 4.37 12.43 -1.35
CA GLN A 164 3.92 13.53 -2.22
C GLN A 164 4.22 13.27 -3.70
N ILE A 165 5.24 12.46 -3.98
CA ILE A 165 5.64 12.09 -5.34
C ILE A 165 4.94 10.82 -5.76
N TYR A 166 5.16 9.72 -5.03
CA TYR A 166 4.74 8.38 -5.46
C TYR A 166 3.23 8.17 -5.40
N GLU A 167 2.48 8.84 -4.52
CA GLU A 167 1.01 8.74 -4.57
C GLU A 167 0.41 9.28 -5.87
N MET A 168 1.12 10.18 -6.56
CA MET A 168 0.69 10.62 -7.88
C MET A 168 0.95 9.55 -8.94
N ASP A 169 1.96 8.70 -8.75
CA ASP A 169 2.43 7.75 -9.76
C ASP A 169 1.83 6.34 -9.58
N PHE A 170 1.52 5.94 -8.34
CA PHE A 170 0.89 4.66 -8.04
C PHE A 170 -0.46 4.49 -8.73
N LEU A 171 -0.67 3.30 -9.30
CA LEU A 171 -1.89 2.98 -10.05
C LEU A 171 -3.11 2.79 -9.15
N GLY A 172 -4.29 3.00 -9.71
CA GLY A 172 -5.56 3.01 -8.97
C GLY A 172 -5.94 1.67 -8.35
N PHE A 173 -5.39 0.55 -8.84
CA PHE A 173 -5.65 -0.80 -8.32
C PHE A 173 -4.72 -1.24 -7.19
N SER A 174 -3.75 -0.40 -6.79
CA SER A 174 -2.90 -0.64 -5.63
C SER A 174 -3.46 0.07 -4.40
N TYR A 175 -3.65 -0.63 -3.28
CA TYR A 175 -4.32 -0.12 -2.09
C TYR A 175 -3.46 -0.15 -0.82
N GLY A 176 -2.68 -1.21 -0.63
CA GLY A 176 -2.00 -1.47 0.65
C GLY A 176 -1.03 -0.37 1.06
N PHE A 177 -1.07 0.04 2.33
CA PHE A 177 -0.18 1.05 2.94
C PHE A 177 -0.16 2.41 2.23
N ARG A 178 -1.25 2.80 1.58
CA ARG A 178 -1.39 4.10 0.92
C ARG A 178 -2.33 5.04 1.69
N PRO A 179 -2.02 6.34 1.79
CA PRO A 179 -2.90 7.31 2.45
C PRO A 179 -4.30 7.34 1.82
N GLY A 180 -5.33 7.20 2.66
CA GLY A 180 -6.73 7.25 2.22
C GLY A 180 -7.23 6.02 1.45
N ARG A 181 -6.50 4.90 1.48
CA ARG A 181 -6.90 3.62 0.89
C ARG A 181 -6.78 2.52 1.94
N GLY A 182 -7.88 1.84 2.22
CA GLY A 182 -7.98 0.79 3.23
C GLY A 182 -8.25 -0.60 2.64
N GLN A 183 -8.21 -1.60 3.52
CA GLN A 183 -8.53 -2.99 3.21
C GLN A 183 -9.96 -3.14 2.67
N HIS A 184 -10.92 -2.41 3.23
CA HIS A 184 -12.31 -2.44 2.77
C HIS A 184 -12.48 -1.89 1.35
N ASP A 185 -11.72 -0.85 0.97
CA ASP A 185 -11.74 -0.32 -0.39
C ASP A 185 -11.24 -1.35 -1.41
N ALA A 186 -10.18 -2.09 -1.06
CA ALA A 186 -9.64 -3.16 -1.90
C ALA A 186 -10.64 -4.31 -2.06
N LEU A 187 -11.27 -4.73 -0.95
CA LEU A 187 -12.29 -5.78 -0.97
C LEU A 187 -13.49 -5.37 -1.86
N ASP A 188 -13.95 -4.14 -1.74
CA ASP A 188 -15.10 -3.64 -2.50
C ASP A 188 -14.76 -3.47 -3.98
N ALA A 189 -13.57 -2.98 -4.31
CA ALA A 189 -13.06 -2.97 -5.68
C ALA A 189 -13.04 -4.38 -6.28
N LEU A 190 -12.58 -5.39 -5.54
CA LEU A 190 -12.57 -6.78 -5.97
C LEU A 190 -13.98 -7.32 -6.26
N SER A 191 -14.94 -7.06 -5.37
CA SER A 191 -16.34 -7.49 -5.55
C SER A 191 -16.99 -6.84 -6.77
N VAL A 192 -16.74 -5.54 -6.99
CA VAL A 192 -17.23 -4.82 -8.17
C VAL A 192 -16.57 -5.36 -9.44
N ALA A 193 -15.26 -5.58 -9.42
CA ALA A 193 -14.50 -6.10 -10.55
C ALA A 193 -15.02 -7.47 -11.00
N ILE A 194 -15.15 -8.42 -10.07
CA ILE A 194 -15.64 -9.78 -10.38
C ILE A 194 -17.06 -9.73 -10.97
N LYS A 195 -17.94 -8.88 -10.44
CA LYS A 195 -19.34 -8.77 -10.91
C LYS A 195 -19.46 -8.11 -12.28
N ARG A 196 -18.62 -7.12 -12.59
CA ARG A 196 -18.76 -6.29 -13.81
C ARG A 196 -17.89 -6.76 -14.97
N ASN A 197 -16.74 -7.36 -14.70
CA ASN A 197 -15.73 -7.65 -15.72
C ASN A 197 -15.81 -9.07 -16.29
N ARG A 198 -16.96 -9.77 -16.12
CA ARG A 198 -17.15 -11.14 -16.61
C ARG A 198 -16.01 -12.08 -16.21
N VAL A 199 -15.51 -11.90 -14.99
CA VAL A 199 -14.43 -12.74 -14.45
C VAL A 199 -14.95 -14.18 -14.39
N ASN A 200 -14.19 -15.10 -15.00
CA ASN A 200 -14.42 -16.55 -14.98
C ASN A 200 -13.29 -17.28 -14.25
N TRP A 201 -12.13 -16.65 -14.12
CA TRP A 201 -10.96 -17.19 -13.44
C TRP A 201 -10.37 -16.15 -12.50
N VAL A 202 -10.03 -16.57 -11.29
CA VAL A 202 -9.31 -15.74 -10.32
C VAL A 202 -7.91 -16.32 -10.12
N LEU A 203 -6.91 -15.48 -10.29
CA LEU A 203 -5.52 -15.77 -9.94
C LEU A 203 -5.23 -15.11 -8.59
N ASP A 204 -5.14 -15.95 -7.56
CA ASP A 204 -4.71 -15.59 -6.22
C ASP A 204 -3.17 -15.62 -6.19
N LEU A 205 -2.51 -14.48 -6.04
CA LEU A 205 -1.05 -14.33 -6.11
C LEU A 205 -0.46 -14.02 -4.73
N ASP A 206 0.52 -14.81 -4.33
CA ASP A 206 1.34 -14.58 -3.13
C ASP A 206 2.82 -14.57 -3.51
N ILE A 207 3.57 -13.59 -3.01
CA ILE A 207 5.02 -13.48 -3.25
C ILE A 207 5.75 -14.09 -2.06
N SER A 208 6.57 -15.11 -2.33
CA SER A 208 7.27 -15.84 -1.29
C SER A 208 8.35 -14.98 -0.63
N LYS A 209 8.27 -14.83 0.70
CA LYS A 209 9.25 -14.11 1.53
C LYS A 209 9.63 -12.74 0.94
N PHE A 210 8.63 -11.98 0.48
CA PHE A 210 8.85 -10.73 -0.25
C PHE A 210 9.82 -9.78 0.47
N PHE A 211 9.57 -9.46 1.74
CA PHE A 211 10.45 -8.57 2.50
C PHE A 211 11.86 -9.11 2.72
N ASP A 212 12.09 -10.42 2.61
CA ASP A 212 13.42 -11.02 2.83
C ASP A 212 14.22 -11.15 1.52
N THR A 213 13.56 -11.01 0.36
CA THR A 213 14.12 -11.25 -0.98
C THR A 213 14.36 -9.97 -1.79
N ILE A 214 13.92 -8.80 -1.32
CA ILE A 214 14.14 -7.52 -2.00
C ILE A 214 15.64 -7.25 -2.17
N GLU A 215 16.10 -7.18 -3.42
CA GLU A 215 17.46 -6.77 -3.73
C GLU A 215 17.63 -5.25 -3.58
N HIS A 216 18.63 -4.82 -2.80
CA HIS A 216 18.86 -3.40 -2.51
C HIS A 216 19.19 -2.59 -3.75
N ASP A 217 19.94 -3.16 -4.70
CA ASP A 217 20.34 -2.48 -5.93
C ASP A 217 19.14 -2.14 -6.81
N TRP A 218 18.20 -3.08 -6.98
CA TRP A 218 16.94 -2.82 -7.68
C TRP A 218 16.09 -1.79 -6.96
N MET A 219 15.97 -1.91 -5.63
CA MET A 219 15.24 -0.94 -4.82
C MET A 219 15.76 0.49 -5.04
N LEU A 220 17.07 0.68 -4.97
CA LEU A 220 17.70 2.00 -5.17
C LEU A 220 17.52 2.51 -6.60
N ARG A 221 17.60 1.64 -7.62
CA ARG A 221 17.32 2.01 -9.02
C ARG A 221 15.87 2.48 -9.19
N PHE A 222 14.91 1.77 -8.60
CA PHE A 222 13.51 2.15 -8.66
C PHE A 222 13.22 3.47 -7.96
N VAL A 223 13.78 3.68 -6.77
CA VAL A 223 13.66 4.98 -6.09
C VAL A 223 14.30 6.10 -6.92
N SER A 224 15.41 5.80 -7.61
CA SER A 224 16.15 6.76 -8.42
C SER A 224 15.41 7.21 -9.68
N HIS A 225 14.39 6.48 -10.14
CA HIS A 225 13.55 6.93 -11.27
C HIS A 225 12.86 8.27 -11.00
N ARG A 226 12.56 8.58 -9.73
CA ARG A 226 11.89 9.82 -9.34
C ARG A 226 12.70 10.66 -8.38
N VAL A 227 13.70 10.10 -7.71
CA VAL A 227 14.51 10.81 -6.71
C VAL A 227 15.97 10.85 -7.17
N SER A 228 16.47 12.05 -7.46
CA SER A 228 17.90 12.26 -7.79
C SER A 228 18.70 12.86 -6.63
N ASP A 229 18.05 13.13 -5.48
CA ASP A 229 18.73 13.64 -4.28
C ASP A 229 19.62 12.57 -3.64
N LYS A 230 20.94 12.72 -3.81
CA LYS A 230 21.96 11.82 -3.27
C LYS A 230 21.89 11.66 -1.75
N ARG A 231 21.47 12.68 -1.00
CA ARG A 231 21.35 12.58 0.47
C ARG A 231 20.18 11.69 0.87
N MET A 232 19.05 11.79 0.16
CA MET A 232 17.89 10.91 0.36
C MET A 232 18.23 9.46 0.01
N LEU A 233 18.85 9.24 -1.15
CA LEU A 233 19.28 7.91 -1.59
C LEU A 233 20.28 7.30 -0.59
N ARG A 234 21.20 8.11 -0.06
CA ARG A 234 22.14 7.67 0.98
C ARG A 234 21.42 7.25 2.27
N LEU A 235 20.43 8.00 2.75
CA LEU A 235 19.66 7.61 3.94
C LEU A 235 18.97 6.26 3.73
N ILE A 236 18.28 6.09 2.60
CA ILE A 236 17.60 4.84 2.26
C ILE A 236 18.60 3.68 2.19
N THR A 237 19.75 3.89 1.54
CA THR A 237 20.82 2.90 1.47
C THR A 237 21.32 2.52 2.86
N GLN A 238 21.52 3.49 3.75
CA GLN A 238 21.96 3.23 5.12
C GLN A 238 20.93 2.41 5.90
N TRP A 239 19.63 2.70 5.76
CA TRP A 239 18.58 1.92 6.42
C TRP A 239 18.48 0.48 5.93
N LEU A 240 18.69 0.26 4.63
CA LEU A 240 18.69 -1.10 4.06
C LEU A 240 19.91 -1.90 4.55
N LYS A 241 21.08 -1.26 4.68
CA LYS A 241 22.36 -1.92 5.03
C LYS A 241 22.68 -1.97 6.53
N VAL A 242 21.97 -1.23 7.39
CA VAL A 242 22.32 -1.12 8.81
C VAL A 242 22.28 -2.49 9.52
N GLY A 243 21.40 -3.39 9.06
CA GLY A 243 21.26 -4.75 9.59
C GLY A 243 20.49 -4.81 10.91
N THR A 244 20.47 -6.00 11.50
CA THR A 244 19.79 -6.29 12.77
C THR A 244 20.76 -6.77 13.84
N LEU A 245 20.45 -6.52 15.10
CA LEU A 245 21.09 -7.19 16.24
C LEU A 245 20.28 -8.39 16.67
N ASP A 246 20.95 -9.52 16.89
CA ASP A 246 20.37 -10.69 17.54
C ASP A 246 20.22 -10.48 19.07
N GLU A 247 19.68 -11.49 19.75
CA GLU A 247 19.46 -11.46 21.21
C GLU A 247 20.78 -11.42 22.02
N HIS A 248 21.89 -11.78 21.39
CA HIS A 248 23.23 -11.81 21.99
C HIS A 248 24.07 -10.57 21.63
N GLY A 249 23.52 -9.63 20.85
CA GLY A 249 24.19 -8.41 20.43
C GLY A 249 25.08 -8.58 19.19
N HIS A 250 25.05 -9.72 18.50
CA HIS A 250 25.75 -9.89 17.23
C HIS A 250 25.02 -9.17 16.10
N ARG A 251 25.79 -8.46 15.29
CA ARG A 251 25.26 -7.73 14.13
C ARG A 251 25.17 -8.66 12.92
N MET A 252 23.96 -8.81 12.41
CA MET A 252 23.68 -9.48 11.14
C MET A 252 23.44 -8.41 10.07
N GLN A 253 24.33 -8.34 9.08
CA GLN A 253 24.11 -7.56 7.87
C GLN A 253 23.59 -8.48 6.76
N SER A 254 22.74 -7.93 5.89
CA SER A 254 22.22 -8.62 4.72
C SER A 254 22.21 -7.63 3.56
N ASP A 255 22.65 -8.08 2.38
CA ASP A 255 22.57 -7.32 1.13
C ASP A 255 21.21 -7.50 0.43
N ILE A 256 20.34 -8.35 0.98
CA ILE A 256 18.97 -8.60 0.53
C ILE A 256 17.97 -8.43 1.67
N GLY A 257 16.74 -8.08 1.30
CA GLY A 257 15.62 -7.89 2.20
C GLY A 257 15.53 -6.48 2.81
N SER A 258 14.40 -6.19 3.44
CA SER A 258 14.13 -4.94 4.15
C SER A 258 13.71 -5.27 5.58
N PRO A 259 14.18 -4.54 6.61
CA PRO A 259 13.80 -4.84 7.99
C PRO A 259 12.28 -4.83 8.16
N GLN A 260 11.72 -5.97 8.56
CA GLN A 260 10.28 -6.13 8.78
C GLN A 260 9.87 -5.31 10.00
N GLY A 261 9.08 -4.25 9.81
CA GLY A 261 8.66 -3.34 10.88
C GLY A 261 9.36 -1.97 10.87
N ALA A 262 10.29 -1.72 9.94
CA ALA A 262 10.74 -0.35 9.70
C ALA A 262 9.61 0.49 9.10
N VAL A 263 9.55 1.77 9.49
CA VAL A 263 8.47 2.70 9.10
C VAL A 263 8.46 2.95 7.58
N ILE A 264 9.63 2.97 6.95
CA ILE A 264 9.76 3.20 5.51
C ILE A 264 9.51 1.96 4.65
N SER A 265 9.64 0.76 5.22
CA SER A 265 9.55 -0.52 4.49
C SER A 265 8.29 -0.66 3.63
N PRO A 266 7.06 -0.32 4.12
CA PRO A 266 5.85 -0.45 3.31
C PRO A 266 5.83 0.44 2.06
N LEU A 267 6.38 1.66 2.15
CA LEU A 267 6.47 2.56 1.00
C LEU A 267 7.48 2.01 -0.02
N LEU A 268 8.65 1.57 0.42
CA LEU A 268 9.68 1.00 -0.46
C LEU A 268 9.16 -0.27 -1.16
N ALA A 269 8.47 -1.14 -0.42
CA ALA A 269 7.77 -2.30 -0.96
C ALA A 269 6.81 -1.93 -2.10
N ASN A 270 5.98 -0.90 -1.87
CA ASN A 270 5.06 -0.41 -2.88
C ASN A 270 5.76 0.19 -4.09
N ILE A 271 6.86 0.93 -3.91
CA ILE A 271 7.67 1.45 -5.01
C ILE A 271 8.25 0.29 -5.84
N TYR A 272 8.80 -0.73 -5.18
CA TYR A 272 9.36 -1.91 -5.86
C TYR A 272 8.30 -2.62 -6.71
N LEU A 273 7.17 -2.97 -6.09
CA LEU A 273 6.08 -3.66 -6.79
C LEU A 273 5.40 -2.76 -7.82
N HIS A 274 5.46 -1.44 -7.68
CA HIS A 274 4.95 -0.55 -8.70
C HIS A 274 5.68 -0.73 -10.04
N TYR A 275 7.02 -0.80 -10.01
CA TYR A 275 7.82 -0.96 -11.22
C TYR A 275 7.88 -2.41 -11.73
N VAL A 276 7.97 -3.38 -10.82
CA VAL A 276 8.07 -4.79 -11.18
C VAL A 276 6.73 -5.35 -11.64
N PHE A 277 5.66 -5.05 -10.90
CA PHE A 277 4.33 -5.62 -11.07
C PHE A 277 3.32 -4.61 -11.64
N ASP A 278 3.02 -3.50 -10.96
CA ASP A 278 1.86 -2.65 -11.32
C ASP A 278 1.94 -2.12 -12.75
N LEU A 279 3.04 -1.47 -13.12
CA LEU A 279 3.21 -0.90 -14.46
C LEU A 279 3.27 -1.99 -15.55
N TRP A 280 3.93 -3.11 -15.24
CA TRP A 280 4.04 -4.22 -16.17
C TRP A 280 2.69 -4.89 -16.41
N THR A 281 1.95 -5.18 -15.35
CA THR A 281 0.61 -5.76 -15.39
C THR A 281 -0.38 -4.82 -16.08
N HIS A 282 -0.31 -3.51 -15.81
CA HIS A 282 -1.15 -2.53 -16.47
C HIS A 282 -0.94 -2.50 -17.99
N LYS A 283 0.31 -2.68 -18.46
CA LYS A 283 0.61 -2.82 -19.88
C LYS A 283 0.18 -4.19 -20.42
N TYR A 284 0.47 -5.27 -19.70
CA TYR A 284 0.18 -6.64 -20.14
C TYR A 284 -1.31 -6.83 -20.39
N ARG A 285 -2.17 -6.37 -19.48
CA ARG A 285 -3.63 -6.53 -19.61
C ARG A 285 -4.23 -5.83 -20.84
N GLN A 286 -3.53 -4.87 -21.44
CA GLN A 286 -3.98 -4.21 -22.67
C GLN A 286 -3.75 -5.09 -23.91
N ALA A 287 -2.87 -6.11 -23.80
CA ALA A 287 -2.61 -7.08 -24.85
C ALA A 287 -3.42 -8.38 -24.70
N CYS A 288 -4.10 -8.57 -23.58
CA CYS A 288 -4.99 -9.71 -23.37
C CYS A 288 -6.23 -9.61 -24.26
N LEU A 289 -6.78 -10.77 -24.66
CA LEU A 289 -8.00 -10.83 -25.46
C LEU A 289 -9.24 -10.55 -24.58
N GLY A 290 -9.26 -11.12 -23.38
CA GLY A 290 -10.32 -10.97 -22.40
C GLY A 290 -10.10 -9.82 -21.42
N ARG A 291 -11.15 -9.48 -20.67
CA ARG A 291 -11.03 -8.49 -19.60
C ARG A 291 -10.18 -9.01 -18.45
N VAL A 292 -9.28 -8.15 -17.96
CA VAL A 292 -8.46 -8.41 -16.78
C VAL A 292 -8.69 -7.34 -15.71
N SER A 293 -9.09 -7.77 -14.52
CA SER A 293 -9.13 -6.95 -13.32
C SER A 293 -7.96 -7.28 -12.40
N VAL A 294 -7.46 -6.28 -11.69
CA VAL A 294 -6.35 -6.42 -10.75
C VAL A 294 -6.73 -5.68 -9.47
N VAL A 295 -6.44 -6.27 -8.33
CA VAL A 295 -6.49 -5.62 -7.02
C VAL A 295 -5.24 -6.05 -6.26
N ARG A 296 -4.42 -5.09 -5.83
CA ARG A 296 -3.23 -5.35 -5.03
C ARG A 296 -3.31 -4.65 -3.68
N TYR A 297 -2.98 -5.40 -2.63
CA TYR A 297 -2.80 -4.87 -1.29
C TYR A 297 -1.45 -5.31 -0.74
N ALA A 298 -0.46 -4.41 -0.83
CA ALA A 298 0.94 -4.73 -0.54
C ALA A 298 1.45 -5.88 -1.43
N ASP A 299 1.89 -6.99 -0.85
CA ASP A 299 2.36 -8.20 -1.52
C ASP A 299 1.22 -9.16 -1.94
N ASP A 300 0.07 -9.09 -1.25
CA ASP A 300 -1.13 -9.88 -1.57
C ASP A 300 -1.86 -9.28 -2.79
N SER A 301 -2.05 -10.07 -3.85
CA SER A 301 -2.65 -9.59 -5.11
C SER A 301 -3.66 -10.59 -5.66
N VAL A 302 -4.80 -10.09 -6.13
CA VAL A 302 -5.82 -10.90 -6.80
C VAL A 302 -6.09 -10.34 -8.17
N LEU A 303 -6.02 -11.20 -9.18
CA LEU A 303 -6.41 -10.87 -10.54
C LEU A 303 -7.63 -11.67 -10.96
N GLY A 304 -8.49 -11.06 -11.76
CA GLY A 304 -9.64 -11.71 -12.37
C GLY A 304 -9.51 -11.67 -13.88
N PHE A 305 -9.71 -12.80 -14.53
CA PHE A 305 -9.61 -12.99 -15.98
C PHE A 305 -10.93 -13.51 -16.55
N GLU A 306 -11.26 -13.05 -17.76
CA GLU A 306 -12.37 -13.59 -18.55
C GLU A 306 -11.99 -14.90 -19.25
N SER A 307 -10.77 -14.99 -19.81
CA SER A 307 -10.23 -16.19 -20.49
C SER A 307 -9.27 -16.95 -19.58
N LYS A 308 -9.29 -18.29 -19.68
CA LYS A 308 -8.35 -19.17 -18.96
C LYS A 308 -6.95 -19.06 -19.56
N GLU A 309 -6.88 -19.01 -20.89
CA GLU A 309 -5.65 -18.95 -21.66
C GLU A 309 -4.87 -17.67 -21.32
N ASP A 310 -5.55 -16.52 -21.25
CA ASP A 310 -4.93 -15.26 -20.80
C ASP A 310 -4.36 -15.38 -19.39
N ALA A 311 -5.05 -16.07 -18.49
CA ALA A 311 -4.61 -16.22 -17.10
C ALA A 311 -3.39 -17.14 -16.97
N GLU A 312 -3.36 -18.26 -17.69
CA GLU A 312 -2.24 -19.20 -17.73
C GLU A 312 -1.00 -18.54 -18.35
N GLN A 313 -1.15 -17.86 -19.49
CA GLN A 313 -0.07 -17.13 -20.14
C GLN A 313 0.46 -16.01 -19.24
N TYR A 314 -0.44 -15.26 -18.60
CA TYR A 314 -0.06 -14.21 -17.66
C TYR A 314 0.75 -14.77 -16.49
N LEU A 315 0.34 -15.89 -15.90
CA LEU A 315 1.04 -16.50 -14.76
C LEU A 315 2.48 -16.88 -15.14
N VAL A 316 2.67 -17.52 -16.30
CA VAL A 316 4.01 -17.89 -16.81
C VAL A 316 4.86 -16.65 -17.05
N ALA A 317 4.31 -15.65 -17.74
CA ALA A 317 5.01 -14.41 -18.04
C ALA A 317 5.35 -13.61 -16.78
N LEU A 318 4.44 -13.59 -15.79
CA LEU A 318 4.64 -12.93 -14.52
C LEU A 318 5.74 -13.61 -13.70
N SER A 319 5.78 -14.94 -13.65
CA SER A 319 6.84 -15.67 -12.96
C SER A 319 8.21 -15.30 -13.51
N ALA A 320 8.37 -15.36 -14.85
CA ALA A 320 9.61 -14.96 -15.51
C ALA A 320 9.94 -13.47 -15.32
N ARG A 321 8.92 -12.61 -15.21
CA ARG A 321 9.10 -11.19 -14.91
C ARG A 321 9.63 -10.99 -13.49
N MET A 322 9.05 -11.66 -12.50
CA MET A 322 9.41 -11.53 -11.08
C MET A 322 10.84 -12.00 -10.81
N GLU A 323 11.24 -13.13 -11.41
CA GLU A 323 12.59 -13.70 -11.25
C GLU A 323 13.69 -12.74 -11.72
N LYS A 324 13.43 -11.94 -12.77
CA LYS A 324 14.38 -10.92 -13.25
C LYS A 324 14.69 -9.83 -12.22
N PHE A 325 13.87 -9.70 -11.18
CA PHE A 325 14.03 -8.73 -10.10
C PHE A 325 14.15 -9.43 -8.74
N GLY A 326 14.67 -10.66 -8.70
CA GLY A 326 14.95 -11.38 -7.46
C GLY A 326 13.71 -11.83 -6.68
N LEU A 327 12.51 -11.72 -7.25
CA LEU A 327 11.26 -12.14 -6.61
C LEU A 327 10.82 -13.50 -7.11
N LYS A 328 10.13 -14.26 -6.25
CA LYS A 328 9.54 -15.55 -6.58
C LYS A 328 8.09 -15.62 -6.14
N LEU A 329 7.23 -16.14 -7.00
CA LEU A 329 5.86 -16.47 -6.63
C LEU A 329 5.86 -17.67 -5.68
N HIS A 330 4.93 -17.68 -4.72
CA HIS A 330 4.79 -18.79 -3.79
C HIS A 330 4.09 -19.97 -4.50
N PRO A 331 4.74 -21.13 -4.64
CA PRO A 331 4.22 -22.24 -5.45
C PRO A 331 2.88 -22.77 -4.93
N ASP A 332 2.76 -22.95 -3.62
CA ASP A 332 1.56 -23.57 -3.03
C ASP A 332 0.40 -22.59 -2.76
N LYS A 333 0.70 -21.29 -2.67
CA LYS A 333 -0.31 -20.26 -2.37
C LYS A 333 -0.80 -19.57 -3.63
N THR A 334 0.05 -19.47 -4.65
CA THR A 334 -0.35 -18.93 -5.94
C THR A 334 -1.23 -19.93 -6.67
N LYS A 335 -2.50 -19.59 -6.91
CA LYS A 335 -3.47 -20.52 -7.51
C LYS A 335 -4.35 -19.85 -8.55
N LEU A 336 -4.56 -20.55 -9.65
CA LEU A 336 -5.57 -20.21 -10.65
C LEU A 336 -6.85 -21.00 -10.34
N ILE A 337 -7.94 -20.28 -10.10
CA ILE A 337 -9.18 -20.83 -9.54
C ILE A 337 -10.34 -20.47 -10.48
N PRO A 338 -11.17 -21.45 -10.92
CA PRO A 338 -12.42 -21.15 -11.60
C PRO A 338 -13.34 -20.34 -10.68
N PHE A 339 -13.66 -19.11 -11.06
CA PHE A 339 -14.43 -18.21 -10.21
C PHE A 339 -15.18 -17.17 -11.02
N GLY A 340 -16.50 -17.13 -10.87
CA GLY A 340 -17.33 -16.24 -11.68
C GLY A 340 -18.75 -16.75 -11.88
N ALA A 341 -19.54 -15.99 -12.65
CA ALA A 341 -20.91 -16.37 -12.97
C ALA A 341 -20.98 -17.63 -13.86
N SER A 342 -19.99 -17.85 -14.72
CA SER A 342 -19.90 -19.05 -15.58
C SER A 342 -19.45 -20.26 -14.78
N ALA A 343 -18.34 -20.15 -14.04
CA ALA A 343 -17.86 -21.19 -13.12
C ALA A 343 -18.91 -21.60 -12.07
N ALA A 344 -19.72 -20.66 -11.57
CA ALA A 344 -20.81 -20.96 -10.65
C ALA A 344 -21.95 -21.75 -11.30
N ARG A 345 -22.19 -21.58 -12.62
CA ARG A 345 -23.19 -22.35 -13.36
C ARG A 345 -22.68 -23.76 -13.63
N GLU A 346 -21.44 -23.88 -14.12
CA GLU A 346 -20.78 -25.16 -14.38
C GLU A 346 -20.72 -26.02 -13.11
N ALA A 347 -20.28 -25.48 -11.97
CA ALA A 347 -20.24 -26.22 -10.70
C ALA A 347 -21.63 -26.68 -10.24
N HIS A 348 -22.67 -25.87 -10.48
CA HIS A 348 -24.05 -26.24 -10.15
C HIS A 348 -24.57 -27.36 -11.04
N GLU A 349 -24.28 -27.31 -12.35
CA GLU A 349 -24.66 -28.34 -13.32
C GLU A 349 -23.94 -29.67 -13.04
N ALA A 350 -22.65 -29.61 -12.69
CA ALA A 350 -21.84 -30.76 -12.29
C ALA A 350 -22.16 -31.30 -10.88
N ARG A 351 -23.03 -30.62 -10.10
CA ARG A 351 -23.30 -30.92 -8.67
C ARG A 351 -22.03 -30.91 -7.80
N GLU A 352 -21.06 -30.08 -8.16
CA GLU A 352 -19.79 -29.93 -7.45
C GLU A 352 -19.80 -28.72 -6.51
N ARG A 353 -18.89 -28.75 -5.54
CA ARG A 353 -18.70 -27.62 -4.64
C ARG A 353 -17.99 -26.49 -5.36
N SER A 354 -18.65 -25.33 -5.45
CA SER A 354 -18.07 -24.11 -5.99
C SER A 354 -16.76 -23.73 -5.29
N SER A 355 -15.76 -23.36 -6.09
CA SER A 355 -14.45 -22.93 -5.60
C SER A 355 -14.52 -21.63 -4.78
N SER A 356 -13.50 -21.42 -3.95
CA SER A 356 -13.32 -20.22 -3.13
C SER A 356 -11.85 -19.87 -3.03
N PHE A 357 -11.55 -18.61 -2.71
CA PHE A 357 -10.19 -18.13 -2.47
C PHE A 357 -10.16 -17.22 -1.25
N ASP A 358 -8.99 -17.03 -0.67
CA ASP A 358 -8.81 -16.16 0.49
C ASP A 358 -8.15 -14.86 0.06
N PHE A 359 -8.63 -13.72 0.56
CA PHE A 359 -7.99 -12.43 0.30
C PHE A 359 -8.25 -11.52 1.48
N LEU A 360 -7.19 -10.91 2.03
CA LEU A 360 -7.27 -9.96 3.14
C LEU A 360 -8.10 -10.48 4.33
N GLY A 361 -7.85 -11.72 4.76
CA GLY A 361 -8.52 -12.32 5.93
C GLY A 361 -9.97 -12.76 5.72
N PHE A 362 -10.47 -12.71 4.47
CA PHE A 362 -11.81 -13.19 4.12
C PHE A 362 -11.74 -14.28 3.07
N THR A 363 -12.51 -15.35 3.28
CA THR A 363 -12.78 -16.35 2.24
C THR A 363 -13.91 -15.82 1.34
N HIS A 364 -13.59 -15.67 0.06
CA HIS A 364 -14.50 -15.25 -0.99
C HIS A 364 -15.08 -16.48 -1.68
N TYR A 365 -16.40 -16.58 -1.72
CA TYR A 365 -17.10 -17.71 -2.32
C TYR A 365 -18.28 -17.24 -3.18
N MET A 366 -18.59 -18.06 -4.18
CA MET A 366 -19.67 -17.80 -5.12
C MET A 366 -21.04 -17.99 -4.44
N GLY A 367 -21.96 -17.08 -4.69
CA GLY A 367 -23.31 -17.15 -4.16
C GLY A 367 -24.34 -16.49 -5.07
N ARG A 368 -25.60 -16.53 -4.63
CA ARG A 368 -26.71 -15.86 -5.30
C ARG A 368 -27.35 -14.82 -4.38
N THR A 369 -27.84 -13.74 -4.99
CA THR A 369 -28.69 -12.74 -4.32
C THR A 369 -30.09 -13.32 -4.08
N ARG A 370 -30.93 -12.64 -3.28
CA ARG A 370 -32.33 -13.02 -3.10
C ARG A 370 -33.12 -13.08 -4.42
N LYS A 371 -32.67 -12.35 -5.44
CA LYS A 371 -33.25 -12.30 -6.78
C LYS A 371 -32.63 -13.32 -7.75
N GLY A 372 -31.79 -14.25 -7.28
CA GLY A 372 -31.16 -15.30 -8.09
C GLY A 372 -29.87 -14.90 -8.82
N TRP A 373 -29.55 -13.60 -8.94
CA TRP A 373 -28.33 -13.13 -9.62
C TRP A 373 -27.06 -13.57 -8.90
N PHE A 374 -26.01 -13.85 -9.68
CA PHE A 374 -24.66 -14.13 -9.17
C PHE A 374 -24.14 -12.98 -8.30
N THR A 375 -23.49 -13.34 -7.19
CA THR A 375 -22.75 -12.41 -6.34
C THR A 375 -21.60 -13.12 -5.66
N VAL A 376 -20.56 -12.35 -5.32
CA VAL A 376 -19.51 -12.79 -4.40
C VAL A 376 -20.01 -12.57 -2.97
N LYS A 377 -19.86 -13.58 -2.12
CA LYS A 377 -20.07 -13.51 -0.66
C LYS A 377 -18.73 -13.68 0.04
N ARG A 378 -18.64 -13.17 1.27
CA ARG A 378 -17.43 -13.20 2.10
C ARG A 378 -17.77 -13.80 3.46
N LYS A 379 -16.86 -14.59 4.02
CA LYS A 379 -16.88 -15.00 5.43
C LYS A 379 -15.49 -14.76 6.01
N THR A 380 -15.40 -14.46 7.31
CA THR A 380 -14.11 -14.35 7.98
C THR A 380 -13.37 -15.68 7.85
N LYS A 381 -12.10 -15.62 7.47
CA LYS A 381 -11.21 -16.78 7.45
C LYS A 381 -11.10 -17.30 8.89
N ARG A 382 -11.41 -18.59 9.07
CA ARG A 382 -11.36 -19.26 10.38
C ARG A 382 -9.98 -19.81 10.64
#